data_AF-A7HT56-F1
#
_entry.id   AF-A7HT56-F1
#
_cell.length_a   1.000
_cell.length_b   1.000
_cell.length_c   1.000
_cell.angle_alpha   90.00
_cell.angle_beta   90.00
_cell.angle_gamma   90.00
#
_symmetry.space_group_name_H-M   'P 1'
#
loop_
_entity.id
_entity.type
_entity.pdbx_description
1 polymer ?
#
loop_
_entity_poly.entity_id
_entity_poly.type
_entity_poly.pdbx_seq_one_letter_code
_entity_poly.pdbx_strand_id
1 'polypeptide(L)'
;MPFSATRDAEAYWRTRYGLPPGAQRQPSGARRRNHPFRLPAFRFLSPRRPRMRLWIAGLFLVVTGIAVLLLSFGSVDEPASANAVTASNAVADGAASDAPAAAEADFSVLLSEFSSAREASLIALEGYLLTDGEGFRQEWLDATVRLQSATDAIERRSTTWKDGRRLVQLVEMKRVVGQMIGEQSAVAAIIGTPNRYPGLQLFNEDVRPALGEAQAISAEVLNAMLADSSPEDAVAIDPVARLRGDLEDLRTALLQHIPLSGEEPPFAFDTGSFDMLRETIRNVRDTAPAAAQPKIDRLVFLVASAEEKLQRIFALRESRRWDYAEYAFKTRAMPLVEKLREIIAEWERAA
;
A
#
# COMPACT_ATOMS: atom_id res chain seq x y z
N MET A 1 -16.31 -14.26 8.44
CA MET A 1 -16.29 -13.07 7.57
C MET A 1 -14.84 -12.62 7.45
N PRO A 2 -14.20 -12.69 6.27
CA PRO A 2 -12.84 -12.20 6.12
C PRO A 2 -12.88 -10.68 5.87
N PHE A 3 -12.28 -9.92 6.77
CA PHE A 3 -11.99 -8.50 6.58
C PHE A 3 -10.69 -8.39 5.76
N SER A 4 -10.72 -7.69 4.61
CA SER A 4 -9.57 -7.54 3.72
C SER A 4 -8.74 -6.31 4.08
N ALA A 5 -7.43 -6.48 4.27
CA ALA A 5 -6.48 -5.42 4.63
C ALA A 5 -6.26 -4.35 3.52
N THR A 6 -6.73 -4.61 2.30
CA THR A 6 -6.89 -3.59 1.24
C THR A 6 -7.90 -2.51 1.61
N ARG A 7 -8.91 -2.83 2.44
CA ARG A 7 -10.01 -1.92 2.78
C ARG A 7 -9.63 -0.78 3.72
N ASP A 8 -8.46 -0.87 4.36
CA ASP A 8 -7.93 0.10 5.33
C ASP A 8 -6.79 0.98 4.78
N ALA A 9 -5.99 0.54 3.80
CA ALA A 9 -5.20 1.46 2.97
C ALA A 9 -6.11 2.40 2.16
N GLU A 10 -7.29 1.87 1.83
CA GLU A 10 -8.41 2.51 1.17
C GLU A 10 -9.23 3.40 2.11
N ALA A 11 -9.18 3.20 3.44
CA ALA A 11 -9.74 4.12 4.45
C ALA A 11 -8.83 5.35 4.72
N TYR A 12 -7.55 5.21 4.38
CA TYR A 12 -6.46 6.13 4.70
C TYR A 12 -6.25 7.24 3.64
N TRP A 13 -6.56 6.99 2.37
CA TRP A 13 -6.86 8.04 1.38
C TRP A 13 -8.26 8.67 1.58
N ARG A 14 -9.15 7.92 2.23
CA ARG A 14 -10.61 8.12 2.26
C ARG A 14 -11.07 9.26 3.14
N THR A 15 -10.33 9.59 4.19
CA THR A 15 -10.76 10.70 5.03
C THR A 15 -10.56 12.00 4.30
N ARG A 16 -9.48 12.11 3.52
CA ARG A 16 -9.03 13.32 2.83
C ARG A 16 -7.63 12.97 2.31
N TYR A 17 -7.09 13.89 1.53
CA TYR A 17 -5.79 14.43 1.84
C TYR A 17 -5.76 15.05 3.25
N GLY A 18 -5.84 14.18 4.26
CA GLY A 18 -5.97 14.45 5.68
C GLY A 18 -6.60 13.30 6.46
N LEU A 19 -5.71 12.46 6.96
CA LEU A 19 -5.43 12.41 8.40
C LEU A 19 -3.90 12.48 8.57
N PRO A 20 -3.42 12.99 9.71
CA PRO A 20 -3.21 12.16 10.90
C PRO A 20 -4.01 12.69 12.12
N PRO A 21 -4.24 11.91 13.22
CA PRO A 21 -3.23 11.05 13.83
C PRO A 21 -3.69 9.65 14.28
N GLY A 22 -2.77 8.70 14.15
CA GLY A 22 -2.82 7.45 14.91
C GLY A 22 -2.15 7.64 16.26
N ALA A 23 -2.94 7.74 17.33
CA ALA A 23 -2.66 7.14 18.64
C ALA A 23 -3.88 7.24 19.57
N GLN A 24 -4.18 6.10 20.21
CA GLN A 24 -5.03 5.88 21.39
C GLN A 24 -6.52 5.55 21.22
N ARG A 25 -6.84 4.29 21.55
CA ARG A 25 -8.03 3.95 22.33
C ARG A 25 -7.76 4.25 23.80
N GLN A 26 -8.60 5.06 24.43
CA GLN A 26 -9.09 4.81 25.79
C GLN A 26 -10.61 5.02 25.83
N PRO A 27 -11.37 4.19 26.56
CA PRO A 27 -12.81 4.35 26.71
C PRO A 27 -13.15 5.19 27.95
N SER A 28 -13.96 6.22 27.78
CA SER A 28 -14.89 6.79 28.76
C SER A 28 -15.62 7.92 28.04
N GLY A 29 -16.95 8.04 28.02
CA GLY A 29 -17.84 7.93 29.15
C GLY A 29 -18.17 9.32 29.71
N ALA A 30 -18.67 10.27 28.90
CA ALA A 30 -19.36 11.45 29.43
C ALA A 30 -20.22 12.18 28.38
N ARG A 31 -21.51 12.31 28.72
CA ARG A 31 -22.51 13.21 28.13
C ARG A 31 -22.08 14.69 28.23
N ARG A 32 -22.44 15.48 27.20
CA ARG A 32 -22.95 16.89 27.17
C ARG A 32 -22.47 17.55 25.87
N ARG A 33 -23.12 18.49 25.21
CA ARG A 33 -24.46 19.14 25.23
C ARG A 33 -24.53 19.90 23.89
N ASN A 34 -25.72 20.02 23.33
CA ASN A 34 -26.01 20.75 22.10
C ASN A 34 -25.68 22.25 22.20
N HIS A 35 -25.11 22.83 21.13
CA HIS A 35 -25.45 24.18 20.69
C HIS A 35 -25.33 24.30 19.16
N PRO A 36 -26.34 24.87 18.46
CA PRO A 36 -26.35 25.00 17.02
C PRO A 36 -25.72 26.32 16.57
N PHE A 37 -24.73 26.25 15.68
CA PHE A 37 -24.33 27.39 14.85
C PHE A 37 -24.90 27.23 13.44
N ARG A 38 -25.89 28.08 13.13
CA ARG A 38 -26.35 28.39 11.78
C ARG A 38 -25.44 29.48 11.21
N LEU A 39 -25.15 29.42 9.91
CA LEU A 39 -24.98 30.54 8.96
C LEU A 39 -24.65 29.98 7.54
N PRO A 40 -24.77 30.77 6.44
CA PRO A 40 -25.84 30.57 5.46
C PRO A 40 -25.38 29.98 4.12
N ALA A 41 -26.39 29.52 3.39
CA ALA A 41 -26.32 28.95 2.05
C ALA A 41 -25.99 30.02 0.98
N PHE A 42 -24.96 29.73 0.17
CA PHE A 42 -24.85 30.28 -1.18
C PHE A 42 -25.16 29.18 -2.20
N ARG A 43 -26.31 29.35 -2.87
CA ARG A 43 -26.74 28.58 -4.03
C ARG A 43 -26.05 29.18 -5.26
N PHE A 44 -25.27 28.38 -5.97
CA PHE A 44 -25.03 28.58 -7.40
C PHE A 44 -25.63 27.41 -8.16
N LEU A 45 -26.69 27.71 -8.91
CA LEU A 45 -27.20 26.89 -9.99
C LEU A 45 -26.24 27.01 -11.17
N SER A 46 -25.82 25.87 -11.73
CA SER A 46 -25.47 25.81 -13.14
C SER A 46 -25.87 24.43 -13.72
N PRO A 47 -26.12 24.36 -15.04
CA PRO A 47 -27.15 23.48 -15.58
C PRO A 47 -26.63 22.15 -16.11
N ARG A 48 -27.54 21.18 -16.07
CA ARG A 48 -27.50 19.86 -16.71
C ARG A 48 -27.13 19.91 -18.19
N ARG A 49 -26.28 18.97 -18.64
CA ARG A 49 -26.54 18.20 -19.87
C ARG A 49 -26.17 16.71 -19.72
N PRO A 50 -26.86 15.79 -20.43
CA PRO A 50 -26.97 14.38 -20.05
C PRO A 50 -26.42 13.39 -21.11
N ARG A 51 -26.39 12.10 -20.70
CA ARG A 51 -26.22 10.85 -21.52
C ARG A 51 -24.77 10.62 -21.98
N MET A 52 -24.21 9.43 -22.10
CA MET A 52 -24.68 8.05 -22.27
C MET A 52 -23.37 7.21 -22.24
N ARG A 53 -23.18 6.15 -21.42
CA ARG A 53 -23.29 4.74 -21.83
C ARG A 53 -22.73 3.87 -20.69
N LEU A 54 -23.62 3.13 -20.02
CA LEU A 54 -23.31 1.85 -19.37
C LEU A 54 -23.61 0.73 -20.38
N TRP A 55 -23.18 -0.48 -20.05
CA TRP A 55 -23.33 -1.78 -20.75
C TRP A 55 -22.09 -2.20 -21.53
N ILE A 56 -21.27 -3.06 -20.91
CA ILE A 56 -20.67 -4.29 -21.48
C ILE A 56 -19.87 -5.10 -20.41
N ALA A 57 -19.55 -4.57 -19.23
CA ALA A 57 -18.74 -5.31 -18.24
C ALA A 57 -19.49 -6.35 -17.36
N GLY A 58 -20.71 -6.76 -17.74
CA GLY A 58 -21.57 -7.63 -16.91
C GLY A 58 -21.49 -9.13 -17.20
N LEU A 59 -20.84 -9.59 -18.28
CA LEU A 59 -20.95 -10.99 -18.72
C LEU A 59 -19.72 -11.87 -18.45
N PHE A 60 -18.57 -11.32 -18.06
CA PHE A 60 -17.34 -12.11 -17.90
C PHE A 60 -17.08 -12.63 -16.47
N LEU A 61 -17.87 -12.20 -15.48
CA LEU A 61 -17.62 -12.54 -14.07
C LEU A 61 -18.39 -13.77 -13.56
N VAL A 62 -19.28 -14.35 -14.39
CA VAL A 62 -20.09 -15.53 -14.00
C VAL A 62 -19.43 -16.85 -14.41
N VAL A 63 -18.53 -16.85 -15.41
CA VAL A 63 -17.94 -18.10 -15.93
C VAL A 63 -16.69 -18.54 -15.15
N THR A 64 -15.91 -17.62 -14.59
CA THR A 64 -14.68 -17.96 -13.85
C THR A 64 -14.94 -18.39 -12.40
N GLY A 65 -16.06 -17.98 -11.80
CA GLY A 65 -16.42 -18.32 -10.42
C GLY A 65 -16.93 -19.75 -10.20
N ILE A 66 -17.35 -20.44 -11.26
CA ILE A 66 -17.90 -21.81 -11.18
C ILE A 66 -16.80 -22.88 -11.29
N ALA A 67 -15.67 -22.57 -11.92
CA ALA A 67 -14.56 -23.52 -12.10
C ALA A 67 -13.80 -23.86 -10.80
N VAL A 68 -13.76 -22.94 -9.83
CA VAL A 68 -13.05 -23.15 -8.56
C VAL A 68 -13.91 -23.89 -7.52
N LEU A 69 -15.24 -23.86 -7.66
CA LEU A 69 -16.16 -24.54 -6.73
C LEU A 69 -16.43 -26.01 -7.09
N LEU A 70 -16.09 -26.45 -8.32
CA LEU A 70 -16.25 -27.84 -8.76
C LEU A 70 -15.03 -28.74 -8.48
N LEU A 71 -13.91 -28.19 -7.97
CA LEU A 71 -12.74 -29.00 -7.59
C LEU A 71 -12.69 -29.35 -6.10
N SER A 72 -13.68 -28.92 -5.29
CA SER A 72 -13.64 -29.10 -3.82
C SER A 72 -14.72 -30.04 -3.25
N PHE A 73 -15.65 -30.58 -4.05
CA PHE A 73 -16.69 -31.48 -3.54
C PHE A 73 -17.09 -32.59 -4.53
N GLY A 74 -16.80 -33.85 -4.16
CA GLY A 74 -17.25 -35.10 -4.81
C GLY A 74 -16.07 -35.95 -5.31
N SER A 75 -15.85 -37.20 -4.92
CA SER A 75 -16.79 -38.22 -4.45
C SER A 75 -16.07 -39.38 -3.76
N VAL A 76 -16.78 -39.95 -2.78
CA VAL A 76 -16.49 -41.14 -1.98
C VAL A 76 -17.11 -42.38 -2.66
N ASP A 77 -16.44 -43.53 -2.47
CA ASP A 77 -16.81 -44.95 -2.59
C ASP A 77 -17.08 -45.65 -3.95
N GLU A 78 -16.27 -46.68 -4.23
CA GLU A 78 -16.71 -48.08 -4.50
C GLU A 78 -15.52 -49.10 -4.43
N PRO A 79 -15.77 -50.42 -4.32
CA PRO A 79 -15.00 -51.30 -3.43
C PRO A 79 -14.18 -52.42 -4.12
N ALA A 80 -13.36 -53.07 -3.28
CA ALA A 80 -12.95 -54.47 -3.32
C ALA A 80 -12.39 -55.08 -4.63
N SER A 81 -11.07 -55.29 -4.64
CA SER A 81 -10.50 -56.49 -5.26
C SER A 81 -9.41 -57.08 -4.37
N ALA A 82 -9.68 -58.29 -3.89
CA ALA A 82 -8.77 -59.16 -3.20
C ALA A 82 -7.53 -59.45 -4.06
N ASN A 83 -6.34 -59.45 -3.42
CA ASN A 83 -5.31 -60.42 -3.75
C ASN A 83 -4.46 -60.70 -2.51
N ALA A 84 -4.46 -61.98 -2.15
CA ALA A 84 -3.67 -62.56 -1.11
C ALA A 84 -2.19 -62.55 -1.49
N VAL A 85 -1.33 -62.09 -0.58
CA VAL A 85 0.05 -62.54 -0.51
C VAL A 85 0.35 -62.90 0.95
N THR A 86 0.47 -64.19 1.15
CA THR A 86 1.03 -64.86 2.31
C THR A 86 2.50 -64.45 2.47
N ALA A 87 2.88 -63.93 3.64
CA ALA A 87 4.26 -63.97 4.09
C ALA A 87 4.29 -64.17 5.60
N SER A 88 5.03 -65.20 5.98
CA SER A 88 5.15 -65.79 7.30
C SER A 88 6.13 -65.02 8.19
N ASN A 89 5.92 -65.16 9.50
CA ASN A 89 6.90 -65.08 10.59
C ASN A 89 7.50 -63.71 10.95
N ALA A 90 7.23 -63.24 12.16
CA ALA A 90 8.20 -63.31 13.25
C ALA A 90 7.57 -62.82 14.57
N VAL A 91 7.64 -63.70 15.57
CA VAL A 91 7.56 -63.34 16.99
C VAL A 91 8.73 -62.39 17.28
N ALA A 92 8.42 -61.17 17.70
CA ALA A 92 9.36 -60.30 18.40
C ALA A 92 8.58 -59.54 19.48
N ASP A 93 8.50 -60.18 20.64
CA ASP A 93 8.40 -59.52 21.93
C ASP A 93 9.49 -58.44 22.00
N GLY A 94 9.09 -57.19 22.24
CA GLY A 94 10.02 -56.07 22.48
C GLY A 94 9.76 -54.82 21.65
N ALA A 95 8.55 -54.25 21.69
CA ALA A 95 8.26 -52.94 21.09
C ALA A 95 7.45 -52.08 22.05
N ALA A 96 8.09 -51.64 23.14
CA ALA A 96 7.48 -50.67 24.05
C ALA A 96 8.42 -49.49 24.43
N SER A 97 9.59 -49.36 23.79
CA SER A 97 10.57 -48.32 24.18
C SER A 97 10.88 -47.25 23.12
N ASP A 98 10.49 -47.40 21.86
CA ASP A 98 10.89 -46.47 20.77
C ASP A 98 9.76 -45.58 20.23
N ALA A 99 8.52 -45.80 20.67
CA ALA A 99 7.35 -45.03 20.25
C ALA A 99 7.43 -43.51 20.51
N PRO A 100 7.96 -43.01 21.66
CA PRO A 100 8.03 -41.57 21.89
C PRO A 100 9.08 -40.89 21.00
N ALA A 101 10.24 -41.53 20.79
CA ALA A 101 11.31 -40.98 19.95
C ALA A 101 10.92 -40.89 18.46
N ALA A 102 10.23 -41.91 17.94
CA ALA A 102 9.71 -41.88 16.57
C ALA A 102 8.62 -40.81 16.38
N ALA A 103 7.77 -40.62 17.39
CA ALA A 103 6.70 -39.62 17.36
C ALA A 103 7.20 -38.17 17.42
N GLU A 104 8.34 -37.95 18.08
CA GLU A 104 9.02 -36.66 18.21
C GLU A 104 9.82 -36.30 16.94
N ALA A 105 10.50 -37.28 16.35
CA ALA A 105 11.16 -37.14 15.05
C ALA A 105 10.16 -36.77 13.92
N ASP A 106 8.95 -37.31 13.96
CA ASP A 106 7.87 -36.97 13.02
C ASP A 106 7.39 -35.52 13.17
N PHE A 107 7.31 -35.01 14.42
CA PHE A 107 6.88 -33.62 14.65
C PHE A 107 7.95 -32.59 14.27
N SER A 108 9.23 -32.87 14.52
CA SER A 108 10.31 -31.96 14.12
C SER A 108 10.41 -31.81 12.59
N VAL A 109 10.11 -32.87 11.83
CA VAL A 109 9.99 -32.80 10.36
C VAL A 109 8.87 -31.84 9.95
N LEU A 110 7.68 -31.95 10.56
CA LEU A 110 6.56 -31.04 10.26
C LEU A 110 6.88 -29.58 10.58
N LEU A 111 7.60 -29.31 11.69
CA LEU A 111 8.04 -27.94 12.04
C LEU A 111 9.08 -27.39 11.06
N SER A 112 9.98 -28.24 10.58
CA SER A 112 10.97 -27.88 9.55
C SER A 112 10.28 -27.53 8.23
N GLU A 113 9.33 -28.36 7.77
CA GLU A 113 8.54 -28.11 6.57
C GLU A 113 7.74 -26.80 6.67
N PHE A 114 7.08 -26.57 7.80
CA PHE A 114 6.37 -25.32 8.07
C PHE A 114 7.32 -24.11 8.02
N SER A 115 8.47 -24.20 8.68
CA SER A 115 9.45 -23.12 8.74
C SER A 115 10.02 -22.78 7.36
N SER A 116 10.32 -23.81 6.56
CA SER A 116 10.78 -23.70 5.18
C SER A 116 9.71 -23.07 4.28
N ALA A 117 8.45 -23.53 4.34
CA ALA A 117 7.36 -22.95 3.56
C ALA A 117 7.09 -21.48 3.92
N ARG A 118 7.16 -21.14 5.21
CA ARG A 118 7.05 -19.75 5.68
C ARG A 118 8.17 -18.89 5.10
N GLU A 119 9.42 -19.33 5.22
CA GLU A 119 10.58 -18.59 4.69
C GLU A 119 10.50 -18.42 3.18
N ALA A 120 10.17 -19.48 2.44
CA ALA A 120 9.95 -19.42 1.00
C ALA A 120 8.87 -18.37 0.63
N SER A 121 7.77 -18.29 1.37
CA SER A 121 6.73 -17.29 1.10
C SER A 121 7.23 -15.85 1.28
N LEU A 122 8.13 -15.61 2.23
CA LEU A 122 8.67 -14.27 2.50
C LEU A 122 9.70 -13.89 1.45
N ILE A 123 10.63 -14.79 1.15
CA ILE A 123 11.68 -14.56 0.13
C ILE A 123 11.04 -14.33 -1.24
N ALA A 124 10.04 -15.15 -1.61
CA ALA A 124 9.35 -14.98 -2.87
C ALA A 124 8.59 -13.64 -2.94
N LEU A 125 7.91 -13.23 -1.86
CA LEU A 125 7.25 -11.92 -1.82
C LEU A 125 8.25 -10.75 -1.86
N GLU A 126 9.39 -10.87 -1.19
CA GLU A 126 10.46 -9.87 -1.26
C GLU A 126 11.06 -9.79 -2.67
N GLY A 127 11.29 -10.93 -3.32
CA GLY A 127 11.69 -10.98 -4.72
C GLY A 127 10.65 -10.32 -5.63
N TYR A 128 9.36 -10.54 -5.39
CA TYR A 128 8.28 -9.90 -6.14
C TYR A 128 8.23 -8.38 -5.89
N LEU A 129 8.42 -7.93 -4.65
CA LEU A 129 8.55 -6.51 -4.31
C LEU A 129 9.70 -5.84 -5.07
N LEU A 130 10.87 -6.48 -5.13
CA LEU A 130 12.06 -5.90 -5.75
C LEU A 130 11.97 -5.85 -7.27
N THR A 131 11.33 -6.85 -7.90
CA THR A 131 11.42 -7.05 -9.35
C THR A 131 10.12 -6.81 -10.11
N ASP A 132 8.97 -6.81 -9.43
CA ASP A 132 7.65 -6.92 -10.09
C ASP A 132 7.56 -8.13 -11.06
N GLY A 133 8.40 -9.15 -10.82
CA GLY A 133 8.51 -10.32 -11.67
C GLY A 133 7.39 -11.33 -11.41
N GLU A 134 6.66 -11.70 -12.47
CA GLU A 134 5.58 -12.70 -12.38
C GLU A 134 6.08 -14.07 -11.87
N GLY A 135 7.35 -14.41 -12.12
CA GLY A 135 7.98 -15.62 -11.57
C GLY A 135 7.93 -15.67 -10.04
N PHE A 136 8.39 -14.60 -9.38
CA PHE A 136 8.34 -14.50 -7.92
C PHE A 136 6.92 -14.43 -7.38
N ARG A 137 5.98 -13.84 -8.14
CA ARG A 137 4.56 -13.86 -7.77
C ARG A 137 4.01 -15.29 -7.72
N GLN A 138 4.33 -16.11 -8.71
CA GLN A 138 3.91 -17.52 -8.73
C GLN A 138 4.58 -18.31 -7.61
N GLU A 139 5.89 -18.12 -7.40
CA GLU A 139 6.62 -18.75 -6.28
C GLU A 139 6.00 -18.38 -4.93
N TRP A 140 5.59 -17.12 -4.74
CA TRP A 140 4.91 -16.67 -3.54
C TRP A 140 3.56 -17.37 -3.36
N LEU A 141 2.73 -17.44 -4.41
CA LEU A 141 1.44 -18.13 -4.37
C LEU A 141 1.64 -19.62 -3.99
N ASP A 142 2.56 -20.31 -4.65
CA ASP A 142 2.88 -21.71 -4.35
C ASP A 142 3.38 -21.89 -2.91
N ALA A 143 4.25 -21.02 -2.43
CA ALA A 143 4.77 -21.07 -1.07
C ALA A 143 3.67 -20.82 -0.02
N THR A 144 2.72 -19.93 -0.27
CA THR A 144 1.57 -19.72 0.64
C THR A 144 0.65 -20.94 0.71
N VAL A 145 0.43 -21.65 -0.41
CA VAL A 145 -0.31 -22.92 -0.43
C VAL A 145 0.44 -24.00 0.35
N ARG A 146 1.76 -24.12 0.16
CA ARG A 146 2.60 -25.05 0.94
C ARG A 146 2.55 -24.75 2.43
N LEU A 147 2.57 -23.47 2.81
CA LEU A 147 2.48 -23.06 4.21
C LEU A 147 1.13 -23.44 4.84
N GLN A 148 0.02 -23.26 4.12
CA GLN A 148 -1.30 -23.71 4.58
C GLN A 148 -1.34 -25.24 4.75
N SER A 149 -0.82 -25.98 3.77
CA SER A 149 -0.73 -27.45 3.85
C SER A 149 0.10 -27.92 5.05
N ALA A 150 1.26 -27.29 5.31
CA ALA A 150 2.08 -27.59 6.48
C ALA A 150 1.37 -27.27 7.80
N THR A 151 0.61 -26.16 7.84
CA THR A 151 -0.24 -25.80 8.99
C THR A 151 -1.29 -26.89 9.27
N ASP A 152 -1.97 -27.37 8.23
CA ASP A 152 -3.00 -28.41 8.35
C ASP A 152 -2.40 -29.77 8.74
N ALA A 153 -1.16 -30.06 8.33
CA ALA A 153 -0.43 -31.26 8.75
C ALA A 153 -0.12 -31.23 10.26
N ILE A 154 0.36 -30.09 10.78
CA ILE A 154 0.56 -29.89 12.22
C ILE A 154 -0.76 -30.06 12.99
N GLU A 155 -1.86 -29.49 12.48
CA GLU A 155 -3.17 -29.63 13.11
C GLU A 155 -3.64 -31.09 13.18
N ARG A 156 -3.52 -31.85 12.09
CA ARG A 156 -3.88 -33.28 12.08
C ARG A 156 -3.08 -34.06 13.12
N ARG A 157 -1.78 -33.77 13.24
CA ARG A 157 -0.89 -34.40 14.23
C ARG A 157 -1.28 -34.05 15.67
N SER A 158 -1.77 -32.82 15.88
CA SER A 158 -2.15 -32.31 17.20
C SER A 158 -3.40 -32.94 17.81
N THR A 159 -4.17 -33.73 17.04
CA THR A 159 -5.39 -34.42 17.53
C THR A 159 -5.14 -35.33 18.73
N THR A 160 -3.88 -35.76 18.91
CA THR A 160 -3.44 -36.61 20.02
C THR A 160 -2.88 -35.82 21.21
N TRP A 161 -2.76 -34.49 21.10
CA TRP A 161 -2.20 -33.64 22.15
C TRP A 161 -3.16 -33.51 23.32
N LYS A 162 -2.60 -33.70 24.52
CA LYS A 162 -3.33 -33.52 25.80
C LYS A 162 -2.93 -32.24 26.54
N ASP A 163 -1.85 -31.58 26.11
CA ASP A 163 -1.39 -30.33 26.70
C ASP A 163 -2.26 -29.17 26.22
N GLY A 164 -3.06 -28.61 27.14
CA GLY A 164 -3.92 -27.46 26.87
C GLY A 164 -3.16 -26.22 26.38
N ARG A 165 -1.91 -26.01 26.82
CA ARG A 165 -1.09 -24.89 26.34
C ARG A 165 -0.74 -25.05 24.86
N ARG A 166 -0.31 -26.25 24.45
CA ARG A 166 0.01 -26.54 23.04
C ARG A 166 -1.20 -26.40 22.13
N LEU A 167 -2.38 -26.82 22.59
CA LEU A 167 -3.64 -26.64 21.85
C LEU A 167 -4.00 -25.15 21.67
N VAL A 168 -3.81 -24.32 22.70
CA VAL A 168 -4.01 -22.85 22.60
C VAL A 168 -3.00 -22.22 21.63
N GLN A 169 -1.73 -22.61 21.71
CA GLN A 169 -0.69 -22.15 20.79
C GLN A 169 -0.97 -22.54 19.34
N LEU A 170 -1.55 -23.72 19.10
CA LEU A 170 -1.92 -24.16 17.75
C LEU A 170 -3.02 -23.28 17.15
N VAL A 171 -4.06 -22.99 17.93
CA VAL A 171 -5.14 -22.08 17.50
C VAL A 171 -4.55 -20.70 17.19
N GLU A 172 -3.63 -20.24 18.02
CA GLU A 172 -2.95 -18.97 17.81
C GLU A 172 -2.05 -18.99 16.55
N MET A 173 -1.29 -20.05 16.32
CA MET A 173 -0.48 -20.23 15.12
C MET A 173 -1.35 -20.15 13.86
N LYS A 174 -2.46 -20.91 13.81
CA LYS A 174 -3.40 -20.89 12.67
C LYS A 174 -3.94 -19.48 12.42
N ARG A 175 -4.31 -18.77 13.49
CA ARG A 175 -4.80 -17.38 13.42
C ARG A 175 -3.72 -16.46 12.84
N VAL A 176 -2.48 -16.57 13.32
CA VAL A 176 -1.35 -15.74 12.86
C VAL A 176 -0.96 -16.06 11.42
N VAL A 177 -0.94 -17.33 11.00
CA VAL A 177 -0.73 -17.73 9.60
C VAL A 177 -1.77 -17.11 8.68
N GLY A 178 -3.05 -17.21 9.04
CA GLY A 178 -4.13 -16.60 8.26
C GLY A 178 -3.99 -15.09 8.13
N GLN A 179 -3.59 -14.40 9.21
CA GLN A 179 -3.30 -12.97 9.18
C GLN A 179 -2.09 -12.65 8.30
N MET A 180 -1.01 -13.41 8.42
CA MET A 180 0.22 -13.20 7.66
C MET A 180 -0.04 -13.33 6.16
N ILE A 181 -0.74 -14.39 5.72
CA ILE A 181 -1.11 -14.58 4.32
C ILE A 181 -2.02 -13.44 3.84
N GLY A 182 -2.95 -12.97 4.68
CA GLY A 182 -3.80 -11.83 4.38
C GLY A 182 -3.01 -10.53 4.16
N GLU A 183 -2.04 -10.23 5.02
CA GLU A 183 -1.16 -9.06 4.89
C GLU A 183 -0.22 -9.19 3.68
N GLN A 184 0.40 -10.36 3.48
CA GLN A 184 1.20 -10.64 2.29
C GLN A 184 0.40 -10.44 1.01
N SER A 185 -0.84 -10.90 0.96
CA SER A 185 -1.73 -10.72 -0.19
C SER A 185 -2.09 -9.25 -0.42
N ALA A 186 -2.31 -8.49 0.65
CA ALA A 186 -2.60 -7.06 0.54
C ALA A 186 -1.38 -6.26 0.03
N VAL A 187 -0.17 -6.66 0.44
CA VAL A 187 1.09 -6.13 -0.11
C VAL A 187 1.23 -6.51 -1.58
N ALA A 188 1.06 -7.78 -1.93
CA ALA A 188 1.18 -8.25 -3.30
C ALA A 188 0.19 -7.54 -4.25
N ALA A 189 -1.03 -7.23 -3.77
CA ALA A 189 -2.06 -6.58 -4.56
C ALA A 189 -1.74 -5.13 -4.97
N ILE A 190 -0.78 -4.47 -4.31
CA ILE A 190 -0.37 -3.10 -4.67
C ILE A 190 0.92 -3.05 -5.50
N ILE A 191 1.64 -4.18 -5.64
CA ILE A 191 2.80 -4.28 -6.52
C ILE A 191 2.36 -4.08 -7.99
N GLY A 192 3.15 -3.34 -8.77
CA GLY A 192 2.80 -2.95 -10.14
C GLY A 192 1.69 -1.90 -10.26
N THR A 193 1.14 -1.39 -9.14
CA THR A 193 0.09 -0.36 -9.14
C THR A 193 0.63 1.02 -8.76
N PRO A 194 -0.02 2.12 -9.18
CA PRO A 194 0.33 3.47 -8.73
C PRO A 194 0.33 3.64 -7.20
N ASN A 195 -0.49 2.84 -6.49
CA ASN A 195 -0.61 2.88 -5.04
C ASN A 195 0.65 2.41 -4.31
N ARG A 196 1.60 1.73 -4.99
CA ARG A 196 2.90 1.39 -4.42
C ARG A 196 3.69 2.66 -4.07
N TYR A 197 3.63 3.67 -4.93
CA TYR A 197 4.37 4.93 -4.80
C TYR A 197 3.40 6.12 -4.70
N PRO A 198 2.72 6.29 -3.55
CA PRO A 198 1.69 7.32 -3.38
C PRO A 198 2.21 8.75 -3.64
N GLY A 199 3.47 9.02 -3.30
CA GLY A 199 4.09 10.32 -3.56
C GLY A 199 4.38 10.56 -5.04
N LEU A 200 4.75 9.51 -5.80
CA LEU A 200 4.93 9.60 -7.25
C LEU A 200 3.59 9.81 -7.96
N GLN A 201 2.53 9.15 -7.48
CA GLN A 201 1.18 9.38 -7.97
C GLN A 201 0.75 10.83 -7.74
N LEU A 202 0.86 11.32 -6.50
CA LEU A 202 0.58 12.71 -6.14
C LEU A 202 1.38 13.70 -6.99
N PHE A 203 2.66 13.40 -7.26
CA PHE A 203 3.47 14.25 -8.12
C PHE A 203 2.94 14.30 -9.56
N ASN A 204 2.67 13.13 -10.15
CA ASN A 204 2.27 13.01 -11.55
C ASN A 204 0.85 13.56 -11.82
N GLU A 205 -0.07 13.37 -10.88
CA GLU A 205 -1.48 13.75 -11.02
C GLU A 205 -1.73 15.22 -10.66
N ASP A 206 -0.97 15.77 -9.71
CA ASP A 206 -1.26 17.09 -9.16
C ASP A 206 -0.13 18.11 -9.32
N VAL A 207 1.09 17.78 -8.84
CA VAL A 207 2.18 18.77 -8.78
C VAL A 207 2.69 19.11 -10.16
N ARG A 208 3.03 18.09 -10.95
CA ARG A 208 3.56 18.25 -12.30
C ARG A 208 2.62 19.04 -13.21
N PRO A 209 1.30 18.73 -13.30
CA PRO A 209 0.40 19.55 -14.12
C PRO A 209 0.22 20.96 -13.55
N ALA A 210 0.18 21.15 -12.23
CA ALA A 210 0.05 22.48 -11.64
C ALA A 210 1.25 23.38 -11.97
N LEU A 211 2.47 22.85 -11.93
CA LEU A 211 3.68 23.59 -12.32
C LEU A 211 3.74 23.88 -13.82
N GLY A 212 3.29 22.93 -14.66
CA GLY A 212 3.18 23.16 -16.11
C GLY A 212 2.15 24.25 -16.44
N GLU A 213 1.00 24.26 -15.76
CA GLU A 213 -0.02 25.32 -15.91
C GLU A 213 0.52 26.67 -15.40
N ALA A 214 1.20 26.69 -14.26
CA ALA A 214 1.81 27.88 -13.70
C ALA A 214 2.83 28.51 -14.66
N GLN A 215 3.69 27.69 -15.28
CA GLN A 215 4.65 28.15 -16.29
C GLN A 215 3.96 28.75 -17.53
N ALA A 216 2.91 28.10 -18.04
CA ALA A 216 2.15 28.60 -19.19
C ALA A 216 1.48 29.94 -18.86
N ILE A 217 0.87 30.05 -17.69
CA ILE A 217 0.27 31.30 -17.19
C ILE A 217 1.32 32.40 -17.08
N SER A 218 2.51 32.12 -16.54
CA SER A 218 3.59 33.11 -16.44
C SER A 218 4.02 33.64 -17.82
N ALA A 219 4.04 32.78 -18.85
CA ALA A 219 4.31 33.21 -20.22
C ALA A 219 3.17 34.10 -20.79
N GLU A 220 1.91 33.78 -20.49
CA GLU A 220 0.78 34.61 -20.90
C GLU A 220 0.75 35.97 -20.20
N VAL A 221 1.09 36.03 -18.91
CA VAL A 221 1.22 37.28 -18.15
C VAL A 221 2.37 38.12 -18.72
N LEU A 222 3.51 37.49 -18.99
CA LEU A 222 4.66 38.16 -19.62
C LEU A 222 4.28 38.78 -20.97
N ASN A 223 3.58 38.03 -21.81
CA ASN A 223 3.12 38.53 -23.12
C ASN A 223 2.11 39.68 -23.00
N ALA A 224 1.21 39.60 -22.01
CA ALA A 224 0.24 40.68 -21.76
C ALA A 224 0.94 41.96 -21.29
N MET A 225 1.95 41.84 -20.42
CA MET A 225 2.76 42.98 -20.00
C MET A 225 3.53 43.57 -21.17
N LEU A 226 4.22 42.75 -21.97
CA LEU A 226 4.94 43.21 -23.16
C LEU A 226 4.04 43.93 -24.19
N ALA A 227 2.76 43.56 -24.28
CA ALA A 227 1.82 44.20 -25.19
C ALA A 227 1.32 45.57 -24.71
N ASP A 228 1.24 45.78 -23.39
CA ASP A 228 0.77 47.03 -22.77
C ASP A 228 1.94 47.97 -22.36
N SER A 229 3.18 47.48 -22.30
CA SER A 229 4.33 48.23 -21.79
C SER A 229 4.93 49.25 -22.78
N SER A 230 5.25 50.44 -22.28
CA SER A 230 6.12 51.43 -22.93
C SER A 230 7.60 51.04 -22.75
N PRO A 231 8.57 51.51 -23.59
CA PRO A 231 10.00 51.23 -23.42
C PRO A 231 10.58 51.57 -22.04
N GLU A 232 9.94 52.47 -21.29
CA GLU A 232 10.33 52.87 -19.93
C GLU A 232 9.90 51.85 -18.84
N ASP A 233 8.95 50.96 -19.15
CA ASP A 233 8.39 49.97 -18.21
C ASP A 233 9.15 48.63 -18.20
N ALA A 234 10.29 48.54 -18.90
CA ALA A 234 11.07 47.31 -19.04
C ALA A 234 11.48 46.69 -17.69
N VAL A 235 11.65 47.51 -16.64
CA VAL A 235 11.98 47.06 -15.28
C VAL A 235 10.87 46.21 -14.65
N ALA A 236 9.61 46.41 -15.05
CA ALA A 236 8.47 45.63 -14.54
C ALA A 236 8.37 44.23 -15.16
N ILE A 237 9.10 43.97 -16.25
CA ILE A 237 9.02 42.73 -17.04
C ILE A 237 9.98 41.65 -16.49
N ASP A 238 11.13 42.07 -15.97
CA ASP A 238 12.18 41.19 -15.43
C ASP A 238 11.68 40.21 -14.34
N PRO A 239 10.85 40.63 -13.35
CA PRO A 239 10.34 39.72 -12.33
C PRO A 239 9.49 38.57 -12.90
N VAL A 240 8.70 38.82 -13.95
CA VAL A 240 7.87 37.77 -14.59
C VAL A 240 8.73 36.82 -15.41
N ALA A 241 9.72 37.36 -16.15
CA ALA A 241 10.65 36.55 -16.92
C ALA A 241 11.46 35.62 -15.99
N ARG A 242 11.92 36.15 -14.86
CA ARG A 242 12.60 35.38 -13.81
C ARG A 242 11.68 34.32 -13.20
N LEU A 243 10.46 34.70 -12.80
CA LEU A 243 9.47 33.75 -12.27
C LEU A 243 9.21 32.57 -13.21
N ARG A 244 9.10 32.83 -14.52
CA ARG A 244 8.94 31.77 -15.53
C ARG A 244 10.16 30.85 -15.57
N GLY A 245 11.37 31.41 -15.50
CA GLY A 245 12.62 30.64 -15.43
C GLY A 245 12.69 29.78 -14.17
N ASP A 246 12.46 30.39 -13.01
CA ASP A 246 12.48 29.71 -11.71
C ASP A 246 11.47 28.55 -11.65
N LEU A 247 10.27 28.71 -12.23
CA LEU A 247 9.27 27.63 -12.33
C LEU A 247 9.70 26.49 -13.25
N GLU A 248 10.39 26.78 -14.35
CA GLU A 248 10.91 25.74 -15.26
C GLU A 248 12.08 24.99 -14.61
N ASP A 249 12.97 25.71 -13.93
CA ASP A 249 14.09 25.12 -13.19
C ASP A 249 13.56 24.23 -12.07
N LEU A 250 12.57 24.71 -11.30
CA LEU A 250 11.88 23.94 -10.26
C LEU A 250 11.26 22.66 -10.82
N ARG A 251 10.50 22.79 -11.92
CA ARG A 251 9.85 21.66 -12.57
C ARG A 251 10.87 20.63 -13.07
N THR A 252 11.96 21.09 -13.69
CA THR A 252 13.03 20.23 -14.21
C THR A 252 13.74 19.50 -13.08
N ALA A 253 14.08 20.21 -11.99
CA ALA A 253 14.67 19.62 -10.81
C ALA A 253 13.76 18.56 -10.18
N LEU A 254 12.44 18.80 -10.12
CA LEU A 254 11.48 17.81 -9.59
C LEU A 254 11.36 16.58 -10.48
N LEU A 255 11.35 16.76 -11.80
CA LEU A 255 11.28 15.64 -12.74
C LEU A 255 12.50 14.72 -12.63
N GLN A 256 13.67 15.28 -12.32
CA GLN A 256 14.89 14.51 -12.07
C GLN A 256 14.86 13.84 -10.69
N HIS A 257 14.43 14.58 -9.66
CA HIS A 257 14.58 14.14 -8.27
C HIS A 257 13.47 13.21 -7.76
N ILE A 258 12.21 13.43 -8.16
CA ILE A 258 11.07 12.69 -7.63
C ILE A 258 11.10 11.19 -7.99
N PRO A 259 11.54 10.77 -9.19
CA PRO A 259 11.67 9.35 -9.51
C PRO A 259 12.84 8.65 -8.79
N LEU A 260 13.90 9.38 -8.43
CA LEU A 260 15.07 8.82 -7.77
C LEU A 260 14.76 8.57 -6.29
N SER A 261 14.83 7.29 -5.89
CA SER A 261 14.65 6.87 -4.50
C SER A 261 15.95 7.12 -3.72
N GLY A 262 15.90 7.97 -2.69
CA GLY A 262 16.96 8.05 -1.67
C GLY A 262 17.85 9.30 -1.66
N GLU A 263 17.68 10.26 -2.57
CA GLU A 263 18.41 11.53 -2.52
C GLU A 263 17.70 12.58 -1.66
N GLU A 264 18.48 13.46 -1.02
CA GLU A 264 17.95 14.66 -0.36
C GLU A 264 17.32 15.61 -1.41
N PRO A 265 16.20 16.28 -1.08
CA PRO A 265 15.59 17.23 -1.99
C PRO A 265 16.60 18.32 -2.38
N PRO A 266 16.74 18.63 -3.68
CA PRO A 266 17.55 19.75 -4.14
C PRO A 266 17.25 21.05 -3.38
N PHE A 267 18.27 21.87 -3.19
CA PHE A 267 18.17 23.16 -2.49
C PHE A 267 17.03 24.08 -3.03
N ALA A 268 16.67 23.93 -4.30
CA ALA A 268 15.53 24.60 -4.93
C ALA A 268 14.16 24.34 -4.25
N PHE A 269 14.09 23.39 -3.31
CA PHE A 269 12.86 22.97 -2.61
C PHE A 269 12.75 23.46 -1.17
N ASP A 270 13.68 24.28 -0.68
CA ASP A 270 13.48 24.90 0.62
C ASP A 270 12.22 25.80 0.60
N THR A 271 11.52 25.83 1.73
CA THR A 271 10.43 26.76 2.03
C THR A 271 10.75 28.21 1.63
N GLY A 272 12.02 28.63 1.80
CA GLY A 272 12.50 29.94 1.35
C GLY A 272 12.37 30.17 -0.16
N SER A 273 12.49 29.13 -0.99
CA SER A 273 12.33 29.23 -2.45
C SER A 273 10.88 29.49 -2.86
N PHE A 274 9.91 28.83 -2.20
CA PHE A 274 8.50 29.08 -2.45
C PHE A 274 8.05 30.45 -1.92
N ASP A 275 8.64 30.94 -0.83
CA ASP A 275 8.40 32.29 -0.34
C ASP A 275 8.91 33.35 -1.34
N MET A 276 10.10 33.14 -1.92
CA MET A 276 10.61 34.01 -2.99
C MET A 276 9.70 34.00 -4.24
N LEU A 277 9.19 32.82 -4.65
CA LEU A 277 8.25 32.72 -5.75
C LEU A 277 6.95 33.48 -5.45
N ARG A 278 6.38 33.31 -4.25
CA ARG A 278 5.18 34.03 -3.82
C ARG A 278 5.38 35.53 -3.81
N GLU A 279 6.51 36.00 -3.28
CA GLU A 279 6.83 37.42 -3.22
C GLU A 279 6.99 38.01 -4.63
N THR A 280 7.65 37.27 -5.53
CA THR A 280 7.76 37.66 -6.94
C THR A 280 6.37 37.77 -7.59
N ILE A 281 5.47 36.82 -7.35
CA ILE A 281 4.09 36.88 -7.89
C ILE A 281 3.33 38.09 -7.34
N ARG A 282 3.50 38.45 -6.06
CA ARG A 282 2.88 39.66 -5.48
C ARG A 282 3.42 40.92 -6.15
N ASN A 283 4.73 41.03 -6.31
CA ASN A 283 5.34 42.19 -6.98
C ASN A 283 4.84 42.34 -8.42
N VAL A 284 4.73 41.23 -9.15
CA VAL A 284 4.16 41.21 -10.51
C VAL A 284 2.69 41.66 -10.50
N ARG A 285 1.92 41.27 -9.50
CA ARG A 285 0.52 41.66 -9.35
C ARG A 285 0.35 43.17 -9.32
N ASP A 286 1.22 43.88 -8.62
CA ASP A 286 1.10 45.33 -8.43
C ASP A 286 1.39 46.11 -9.72
N THR A 287 2.16 45.53 -10.64
CA THR A 287 2.56 46.15 -11.92
C THR A 287 1.78 45.62 -13.13
N ALA A 288 1.08 44.50 -13.01
CA ALA A 288 0.44 43.85 -14.15
C ALA A 288 -0.89 44.49 -14.55
N PRO A 289 -1.23 44.51 -15.86
CA PRO A 289 -2.51 44.99 -16.34
C PRO A 289 -3.71 44.30 -15.67
N ALA A 290 -4.81 45.01 -15.51
CA ALA A 290 -6.03 44.48 -14.91
C ALA A 290 -6.53 43.18 -15.58
N ALA A 291 -6.32 43.05 -16.89
CA ALA A 291 -6.67 41.85 -17.66
C ALA A 291 -5.83 40.61 -17.29
N ALA A 292 -4.64 40.78 -16.73
CA ALA A 292 -3.76 39.69 -16.29
C ALA A 292 -4.03 39.25 -14.83
N GLN A 293 -4.73 40.05 -14.03
CA GLN A 293 -4.97 39.79 -12.61
C GLN A 293 -5.60 38.40 -12.32
N PRO A 294 -6.63 37.93 -13.05
CA PRO A 294 -7.20 36.61 -12.80
C PRO A 294 -6.20 35.46 -13.03
N LYS A 295 -5.27 35.65 -13.97
CA LYS A 295 -4.20 34.68 -14.25
C LYS A 295 -3.15 34.68 -13.13
N ILE A 296 -2.82 35.85 -12.60
CA ILE A 296 -1.91 36.00 -11.46
C ILE A 296 -2.52 35.36 -10.20
N ASP A 297 -3.81 35.57 -9.92
CA ASP A 297 -4.50 34.90 -8.81
C ASP A 297 -4.49 33.37 -8.96
N ARG A 298 -4.67 32.87 -10.19
CA ARG A 298 -4.54 31.44 -10.51
C ARG A 298 -3.12 30.93 -10.28
N LEU A 299 -2.11 31.71 -10.64
CA LEU A 299 -0.69 31.39 -10.43
C LEU A 299 -0.36 31.23 -8.94
N VAL A 300 -0.84 32.16 -8.10
CA VAL A 300 -0.71 32.06 -6.64
C VAL A 300 -1.29 30.75 -6.12
N PHE A 301 -2.51 30.41 -6.57
CA PHE A 301 -3.17 29.17 -6.16
C PHE A 301 -2.37 27.92 -6.58
N LEU A 302 -1.89 27.87 -7.83
CA LEU A 302 -1.15 26.73 -8.36
C LEU A 302 0.16 26.51 -7.61
N VAL A 303 0.93 27.58 -7.36
CA VAL A 303 2.19 27.50 -6.63
C VAL A 303 1.98 27.06 -5.19
N ALA A 304 0.98 27.64 -4.49
CA ALA A 304 0.65 27.23 -3.12
C ALA A 304 0.18 25.77 -3.04
N SER A 305 -0.66 25.33 -3.99
CA SER A 305 -1.11 23.94 -4.03
C SER A 305 0.03 22.97 -4.36
N ALA A 306 0.97 23.36 -5.23
CA ALA A 306 2.13 22.55 -5.56
C ALA A 306 3.05 22.37 -4.35
N GLU A 307 3.33 23.45 -3.62
CA GLU A 307 4.13 23.42 -2.39
C GLU A 307 3.51 22.50 -1.32
N GLU A 308 2.22 22.66 -1.02
CA GLU A 308 1.52 21.82 -0.03
C GLU A 308 1.65 20.32 -0.38
N LYS A 309 1.48 19.99 -1.66
CA LYS A 309 1.56 18.60 -2.13
C LYS A 309 2.99 18.09 -2.15
N LEU A 310 3.97 18.93 -2.48
CA LEU A 310 5.40 18.60 -2.38
C LEU A 310 5.81 18.31 -0.94
N GLN A 311 5.38 19.12 0.03
CA GLN A 311 5.61 18.85 1.45
C GLN A 311 5.07 17.48 1.86
N ARG A 312 3.87 17.09 1.37
CA ARG A 312 3.33 15.75 1.61
C ARG A 312 4.17 14.65 0.97
N ILE A 313 4.66 14.86 -0.25
CA ILE A 313 5.55 13.93 -0.94
C ILE A 313 6.83 13.70 -0.11
N PHE A 314 7.44 14.77 0.40
CA PHE A 314 8.64 14.67 1.22
C PHE A 314 8.36 14.00 2.57
N ALA A 315 7.23 14.31 3.22
CA ALA A 315 6.82 13.62 4.44
C ALA A 315 6.62 12.09 4.23
N LEU A 316 6.14 11.67 3.05
CA LEU A 316 6.06 10.24 2.69
C LEU A 316 7.46 9.61 2.59
N ARG A 317 8.45 10.34 2.05
CA ARG A 317 9.85 9.88 1.99
C ARG A 317 10.46 9.75 3.39
N GLU A 318 10.35 10.78 4.22
CA GLU A 318 10.87 10.78 5.59
C GLU A 318 10.26 9.67 6.45
N SER A 319 8.96 9.43 6.31
CA SER A 319 8.26 8.37 7.04
C SER A 319 8.48 6.95 6.50
N ARG A 320 9.38 6.78 5.52
CA ARG A 320 9.63 5.52 4.80
C ARG A 320 8.37 4.93 4.14
N ARG A 321 7.36 5.76 3.88
CA ARG A 321 6.10 5.41 3.19
C ARG A 321 6.14 5.72 1.70
N TRP A 322 7.33 6.04 1.17
CA TRP A 322 7.55 6.26 -0.25
C TRP A 322 7.27 5.00 -1.07
N ASP A 323 7.87 3.87 -0.71
CA ASP A 323 7.45 2.54 -1.16
C ASP A 323 6.50 1.96 -0.10
N TYR A 324 5.20 2.14 -0.35
CA TYR A 324 4.18 1.72 0.60
C TYR A 324 4.07 0.19 0.71
N ALA A 325 4.43 -0.54 -0.35
CA ALA A 325 4.43 -1.99 -0.33
C ALA A 325 5.54 -2.53 0.57
N GLU A 326 6.75 -2.00 0.45
CA GLU A 326 7.87 -2.30 1.35
C GLU A 326 7.55 -1.91 2.79
N TYR A 327 7.00 -0.71 3.01
CA TYR A 327 6.55 -0.25 4.33
C TYR A 327 5.53 -1.22 4.96
N ALA A 328 4.48 -1.59 4.21
CA ALA A 328 3.42 -2.47 4.70
C ALA A 328 3.97 -3.89 4.98
N PHE A 329 4.84 -4.41 4.12
CA PHE A 329 5.53 -5.68 4.36
C PHE A 329 6.31 -5.67 5.68
N LYS A 330 7.17 -4.67 5.88
CA LYS A 330 8.00 -4.56 7.09
C LYS A 330 7.21 -4.29 8.36
N THR A 331 6.13 -3.52 8.29
CA THR A 331 5.37 -3.09 9.48
C THR A 331 4.17 -3.98 9.82
N ARG A 332 3.69 -4.81 8.87
CA ARG A 332 2.49 -5.64 9.07
C ARG A 332 2.76 -7.14 8.93
N ALA A 333 3.48 -7.55 7.89
CA ALA A 333 3.76 -8.97 7.67
C ALA A 333 4.89 -9.48 8.59
N MET A 334 6.03 -8.77 8.65
CA MET A 334 7.19 -9.20 9.44
C MET A 334 6.91 -9.42 10.94
N PRO A 335 6.14 -8.58 11.65
CA PRO A 335 5.81 -8.85 13.05
C PRO A 335 5.03 -10.17 13.26
N LEU A 336 4.22 -10.59 12.28
CA LEU A 336 3.50 -11.86 12.33
C LEU A 336 4.45 -13.05 12.14
N VAL A 337 5.50 -12.87 11.33
CA VAL A 337 6.58 -13.87 11.16
C VAL A 337 7.31 -14.09 12.48
N GLU A 338 7.70 -13.01 13.17
CA GLU A 338 8.38 -13.13 14.47
C GLU A 338 7.50 -13.83 15.50
N LYS A 339 6.21 -13.50 15.53
CA LYS A 339 5.26 -14.20 16.39
C LYS A 339 5.14 -15.70 16.09
N LEU A 340 5.19 -16.10 14.81
CA LEU A 340 5.24 -17.51 14.45
C LEU A 340 6.55 -18.17 14.88
N ARG A 341 7.69 -17.48 14.77
CA ARG A 341 8.99 -17.97 15.25
C ARG A 341 8.97 -18.23 16.75
N GLU A 342 8.38 -17.32 17.53
CA GLU A 342 8.24 -17.49 18.98
C GLU A 342 7.42 -18.73 19.35
N ILE A 343 6.29 -18.98 18.67
CA ILE A 343 5.45 -20.17 18.89
C ILE A 343 6.23 -21.45 18.58
N ILE A 344 6.94 -21.49 17.44
CA ILE A 344 7.74 -22.66 17.04
C ILE A 344 8.86 -22.91 18.04
N ALA A 345 9.60 -21.87 18.44
CA ALA A 345 10.68 -21.99 19.42
C ALA A 345 10.18 -22.42 20.81
N GLU A 346 8.93 -22.14 21.16
CA GLU A 346 8.29 -22.70 22.37
C GLU A 346 7.98 -24.19 22.24
N TRP A 347 7.54 -24.64 21.06
CA TRP A 347 7.30 -26.06 20.80
C TRP A 347 8.58 -26.88 20.77
N GLU A 348 9.64 -26.36 20.13
CA GLU A 348 10.96 -27.00 20.08
C GLU A 348 11.61 -27.14 21.46
N ARG A 349 11.40 -26.17 22.37
CA ARG A 349 11.91 -26.26 23.76
C ARG A 349 11.12 -27.21 24.65
N ALA A 350 9.90 -27.56 24.24
CA ALA A 350 9.00 -28.41 25.02
C ALA A 350 8.97 -29.86 24.53
N ALA A 351 9.48 -30.11 23.32
CA ALA A 351 9.90 -31.44 22.89
C ALA A 351 11.16 -31.81 23.68
#